data_AF-A0A7S1HIY7-F1
#
_entry.id   AF-A0A7S1HIY7-F1
#
_cell.length_a   1.000
_cell.length_b   1.000
_cell.length_c   1.000
_cell.angle_alpha   90.00
_cell.angle_beta   90.00
_cell.angle_gamma   90.00
#
_symmetry.space_group_name_H-M   'P 1'
#
loop_
_entity.id
_entity.type
_entity.pdbx_description
1 polymer ?
#
loop_
_entity_poly.entity_id
_entity_poly.type
_entity_poly.pdbx_seq_one_letter_code
_entity_poly.pdbx_strand_id
1 'polypeptide(L)'
;LTPGVNGMRVFNVCATDDGANAEVPDPLVACANLTIRVVPVNNPPTFILGLPIVPATEDDPPQVVGGFLTNISKGSLLGDEDSQTLTWTFVRNESGNVNLLTTAEPTL
;
A
#
# COMPACT_ATOMS: atom_id res chain seq x y z
N LEU A 1 17.43 -1.67 5.63
CA LEU A 1 16.01 -1.78 6.04
C LEU A 1 15.20 -2.01 4.78
N THR A 2 14.31 -2.99 4.75
CA THR A 2 13.34 -3.13 3.65
C THR A 2 12.38 -1.94 3.73
N PRO A 3 12.24 -1.13 2.66
CA PRO A 3 11.23 -0.06 2.64
C PRO A 3 9.82 -0.61 2.93
N GLY A 4 8.99 0.19 3.59
CA GLY A 4 7.59 -0.16 3.88
C GLY A 4 7.33 -0.91 5.20
N VAL A 5 8.36 -1.33 5.95
CA VAL A 5 8.13 -2.04 7.21
C VAL A 5 7.65 -1.10 8.32
N ASN A 6 6.46 -1.36 8.83
CA ASN A 6 5.83 -0.68 9.97
C ASN A 6 5.57 -1.66 11.13
N GLY A 7 5.11 -1.13 12.26
CA GLY A 7 4.70 -1.93 13.42
C GLY A 7 5.26 -1.46 14.75
N MET A 8 5.05 -2.28 15.78
CA MET A 8 5.45 -1.98 17.15
C MET A 8 6.64 -2.85 17.56
N ARG A 9 7.62 -2.23 18.21
CA ARG A 9 8.76 -2.92 18.82
C ARG A 9 8.92 -2.44 20.25
N VAL A 10 9.17 -3.38 21.15
CA VAL A 10 9.41 -3.12 22.57
C VAL A 10 10.85 -3.48 22.87
N PHE A 11 11.57 -2.55 23.48
CA PHE A 11 12.93 -2.72 23.96
C PHE A 11 12.90 -2.72 25.48
N ASN A 12 13.55 -3.69 26.11
CA ASN A 12 13.81 -3.66 27.53
C ASN A 12 15.14 -2.92 27.76
N VAL A 13 15.07 -1.72 28.33
CA VAL A 13 16.23 -0.87 28.60
C VAL A 13 16.57 -1.00 30.08
N CYS A 14 17.78 -1.48 30.38
CA CYS A 14 18.27 -1.62 31.75
C CYS A 14 19.47 -0.71 31.97
N ALA A 15 19.53 -0.08 33.13
CA ALA A 15 20.70 0.62 33.65
C ALA A 15 21.22 -0.13 34.87
N THR A 16 22.52 -0.36 34.90
CA THR A 16 23.24 -0.97 36.02
C THR A 16 24.18 0.08 36.59
N ASP A 17 24.12 0.35 37.89
CA ASP A 17 25.13 1.19 38.54
C ASP A 17 26.41 0.38 38.85
N ASP A 18 27.48 1.06 39.21
CA ASP A 18 28.73 0.47 39.70
C ASP A 18 28.90 0.68 41.21
N GLY A 19 27.78 0.77 41.92
CA GLY A 19 27.75 1.00 43.35
C GLY A 19 28.49 -0.09 44.14
N ALA A 20 28.91 0.27 45.36
CA ALA A 20 29.53 -0.64 46.30
C ALA A 20 28.99 -0.38 47.70
N ASN A 21 28.87 -1.46 48.48
CA ASN A 21 28.58 -1.36 49.89
C ASN A 21 29.89 -1.56 50.66
N ALA A 22 30.46 -0.44 51.14
CA ALA A 22 31.86 -0.34 51.53
C ALA A 22 32.80 -0.74 50.36
N GLU A 23 33.75 -1.64 50.60
CA GLU A 23 34.77 -2.07 49.62
C GLU A 23 34.29 -3.25 48.75
N VAL A 24 33.03 -3.68 48.90
CA VAL A 24 32.45 -4.80 48.15
C VAL A 24 31.53 -4.26 47.05
N PRO A 25 31.81 -4.55 45.75
CA PRO A 25 30.92 -4.17 44.65
C PRO A 25 29.51 -4.71 44.85
N ASP A 26 28.50 -3.84 44.68
CA ASP A 26 27.07 -4.12 44.83
C ASP A 26 26.27 -3.39 43.74
N PRO A 27 26.40 -3.80 42.47
CA PRO A 27 25.73 -3.14 41.37
C PRO A 27 24.22 -3.44 41.38
N LEU A 28 23.40 -2.38 41.33
CA LEU A 28 21.96 -2.47 41.23
C LEU A 28 21.48 -2.23 39.80
N VAL A 29 20.38 -2.88 39.42
CA VAL A 29 19.80 -2.81 38.07
C VAL A 29 18.37 -2.30 38.14
N ALA A 30 18.07 -1.31 37.30
CA ALA A 30 16.71 -0.86 37.03
C ALA A 30 16.41 -1.03 35.53
N CYS A 31 15.26 -1.62 35.19
CA CYS A 31 14.82 -1.81 33.81
C CYS A 31 13.49 -1.14 33.52
N ALA A 32 13.29 -0.68 32.28
CA ALA A 32 12.05 -0.12 31.78
C ALA A 32 11.82 -0.50 30.31
N ASN A 33 10.55 -0.63 29.92
CA ASN A 33 10.18 -0.89 28.53
C ASN A 33 10.10 0.41 27.73
N LEU A 34 10.87 0.49 26.64
CA LEU A 34 10.74 1.50 25.60
C LEU A 34 9.94 0.92 24.43
N THR A 35 8.78 1.49 24.14
CA THR A 35 7.99 1.09 22.97
C THR A 35 8.22 2.07 21.82
N ILE A 36 8.68 1.55 20.69
CA ILE A 36 8.78 2.30 19.43
C ILE A 36 7.69 1.81 18.49
N ARG A 37 6.84 2.74 18.05
CA ARG A 37 5.79 2.49 17.05
C ARG A 37 6.14 3.18 15.74
N VAL A 38 6.35 2.40 14.70
CA VAL A 38 6.46 2.87 13.31
C VAL A 38 5.06 2.80 12.69
N VAL A 39 4.51 3.95 12.34
CA VAL A 39 3.19 4.04 11.67
C VAL A 39 3.32 3.73 10.18
N PRO A 40 2.33 3.05 9.57
CA PRO A 40 2.30 2.91 8.12
C PRO A 40 2.17 4.28 7.45
N VAL A 41 2.71 4.39 6.24
CA VAL A 41 2.60 5.58 5.38
C VAL A 41 1.86 5.16 4.13
N ASN A 42 0.85 5.94 3.74
CA ASN A 42 0.03 5.63 2.58
C ASN A 42 0.86 5.49 1.30
N ASN A 43 0.69 4.41 0.53
CA ASN A 43 1.33 4.22 -0.76
C ASN A 43 0.34 4.47 -1.92
N PRO A 44 0.81 4.98 -3.07
CA PRO A 44 -0.06 5.17 -4.23
C PRO A 44 -0.48 3.80 -4.81
N PRO A 45 -1.74 3.64 -5.25
CA PRO A 45 -2.16 2.43 -5.93
C PRO A 45 -1.44 2.28 -7.27
N THR A 46 -1.32 1.04 -7.74
CA THR A 46 -0.71 0.73 -9.04
C THR A 46 -1.53 -0.32 -9.80
N PHE A 47 -1.42 -0.31 -11.13
CA PHE A 47 -2.05 -1.28 -12.01
C PHE A 47 -1.29 -1.33 -13.34
N ILE A 48 -1.49 -2.40 -14.11
CA ILE A 48 -1.00 -2.53 -15.48
C ILE A 48 -2.21 -2.53 -16.43
N LEU A 49 -2.19 -1.64 -17.42
CA LEU A 49 -3.16 -1.62 -18.51
C LEU A 49 -2.81 -2.72 -19.50
N GLY A 50 -3.65 -3.76 -19.60
CA GLY A 50 -3.36 -4.93 -20.40
C GLY A 50 -3.50 -4.68 -21.91
N LEU A 51 -4.49 -3.89 -22.31
CA LEU A 51 -4.75 -3.53 -23.70
C LEU A 51 -4.96 -2.01 -23.81
N PRO A 52 -3.92 -1.24 -24.18
CA PRO A 52 -4.03 0.22 -24.28
C PRO A 52 -4.81 0.68 -25.52
N ILE A 53 -4.98 -0.20 -26.52
CA ILE A 53 -5.71 0.08 -27.75
C ILE A 53 -6.63 -1.11 -28.03
N VAL A 54 -7.91 -0.82 -28.23
CA VAL A 54 -8.92 -1.80 -28.62
C VAL A 54 -9.46 -1.36 -29.97
N PRO A 55 -9.13 -2.06 -31.08
CA PRO A 55 -9.70 -1.74 -32.38
C PRO A 55 -11.19 -2.11 -32.37
N ALA A 56 -12.02 -1.18 -32.83
CA ALA A 56 -13.44 -1.42 -33.07
C ALA A 56 -13.87 -0.67 -34.34
N THR A 57 -14.86 -1.22 -35.05
CA THR A 57 -15.54 -0.58 -36.16
C THR A 57 -16.93 -0.09 -35.73
N GLU A 58 -17.53 0.82 -36.49
CA GLU A 58 -18.83 1.41 -36.11
C GLU A 58 -19.98 0.39 -36.06
N ASP A 59 -19.85 -0.71 -36.80
CA ASP A 59 -20.84 -1.78 -36.88
C ASP A 59 -20.48 -2.98 -35.99
N ASP A 60 -19.41 -2.87 -35.19
CA ASP A 60 -19.06 -3.94 -34.27
C ASP A 60 -20.14 -4.08 -33.19
N PRO A 61 -20.50 -5.31 -32.80
CA PRO A 61 -21.34 -5.53 -31.63
C PRO A 61 -20.64 -5.01 -30.35
N PRO A 62 -21.35 -4.91 -29.22
CA PRO A 62 -20.74 -4.55 -27.94
C PRO A 62 -19.47 -5.37 -27.64
N GLN A 63 -18.38 -4.66 -27.32
CA GLN A 63 -17.08 -5.26 -27.09
C GLN A 63 -16.87 -5.55 -25.60
N VAL A 64 -16.34 -6.74 -25.29
CA VAL A 64 -15.91 -7.10 -23.93
C VAL A 64 -14.40 -7.28 -23.94
N VAL A 65 -13.70 -6.44 -23.19
CA VAL A 65 -12.24 -6.43 -23.13
C VAL A 65 -11.79 -7.11 -21.84
N GLY A 66 -11.56 -8.42 -21.93
CA GLY A 66 -10.99 -9.19 -20.81
C GLY A 66 -9.56 -8.75 -20.49
N GLY A 67 -9.21 -8.74 -19.20
CA GLY A 67 -7.85 -8.39 -18.77
C GLY A 67 -7.48 -6.92 -19.00
N PHE A 68 -8.46 -6.03 -19.09
CA PHE A 68 -8.24 -4.60 -19.28
C PHE A 68 -7.29 -4.01 -18.22
N LEU A 69 -7.48 -4.38 -16.95
CA LEU A 69 -6.56 -4.08 -15.85
C LEU A 69 -6.00 -5.38 -15.26
N THR A 70 -4.70 -5.39 -15.01
CA THR A 70 -3.99 -6.50 -14.36
C THR A 70 -3.03 -5.98 -13.29
N ASN A 71 -2.50 -6.88 -12.46
CA ASN A 71 -1.52 -6.55 -11.42
C ASN A 71 -1.94 -5.35 -10.54
N ILE A 72 -3.20 -5.33 -10.11
CA ILE A 72 -3.79 -4.25 -9.32
C ILE A 72 -3.25 -4.35 -7.88
N SER A 73 -2.67 -3.25 -7.38
CA SER A 73 -2.25 -3.09 -5.99
C SER A 73 -2.91 -1.85 -5.39
N LYS A 74 -3.30 -1.97 -4.11
CA LYS A 74 -3.83 -0.85 -3.32
C LYS A 74 -2.74 0.13 -2.87
N GLY A 75 -1.48 -0.28 -2.96
CA GLY A 75 -0.31 0.52 -2.68
C GLY A 75 0.83 -0.35 -2.15
N SER A 76 0.77 -0.70 -0.87
CA SER A 76 1.78 -1.51 -0.21
C SER A 76 1.80 -2.96 -0.67
N LEU A 77 3.00 -3.48 -0.90
CA LEU A 77 3.25 -4.91 -1.17
C LEU A 77 3.33 -5.77 0.11
N LEU A 78 3.30 -5.14 1.29
CA LEU A 78 3.39 -5.82 2.59
C LEU A 78 2.03 -6.05 3.25
N GLY A 79 0.93 -5.62 2.60
CA GLY A 79 -0.44 -5.91 3.03
C GLY A 79 -1.00 -4.98 4.11
N ASP A 80 -0.25 -3.96 4.56
CA ASP A 80 -0.74 -2.96 5.53
C ASP A 80 -1.82 -2.03 4.95
N GLU A 81 -2.09 -2.13 3.65
CA GLU A 81 -3.13 -1.39 2.92
C GLU A 81 -4.21 -2.30 2.30
N ASP A 82 -4.22 -3.60 2.61
CA ASP A 82 -5.17 -4.56 2.03
C ASP A 82 -6.63 -4.23 2.33
N SER A 83 -6.88 -3.49 3.41
CA SER A 83 -8.21 -3.03 3.82
C SER A 83 -8.71 -1.79 3.07
N GLN A 84 -7.85 -1.10 2.33
CA GLN A 84 -8.25 0.08 1.55
C GLN A 84 -9.19 -0.31 0.41
N THR A 85 -9.94 0.66 -0.12
CA THR A 85 -10.83 0.45 -1.27
C THR A 85 -10.35 1.31 -2.44
N LEU A 86 -10.32 0.72 -3.64
CA LEU A 86 -10.02 1.46 -4.87
C LEU A 86 -11.32 1.95 -5.50
N THR A 87 -11.37 3.24 -5.77
CA THR A 87 -12.42 3.85 -6.60
C THR A 87 -11.83 4.20 -7.95
N TRP A 88 -12.50 3.76 -9.01
CA TRP A 88 -12.08 4.01 -10.39
C TRP A 88 -12.98 5.06 -11.02
N THR A 89 -12.40 5.96 -11.80
CA THR A 89 -13.13 6.99 -12.53
C THR A 89 -12.67 6.96 -13.97
N PHE A 90 -13.62 6.74 -14.87
CA PHE A 90 -13.37 6.69 -16.30
C PHE A 90 -13.77 8.02 -16.91
N VAL A 91 -12.80 8.72 -17.50
CA VAL A 91 -13.04 9.98 -18.20
C VAL A 91 -12.96 9.71 -19.69
N ARG A 92 -14.04 10.01 -20.41
CA ARG A 92 -14.03 9.97 -21.87
C ARG A 92 -13.28 11.20 -22.40
N ASN A 93 -12.11 10.97 -22.97
CA ASN A 93 -11.34 11.98 -23.67
C ASN A 93 -11.49 11.73 -25.18
N GLU A 94 -12.60 12.20 -25.74
CA GLU A 94 -12.93 12.01 -27.15
C GLU A 94 -12.32 13.13 -28.00
N SER A 95 -11.54 12.76 -29.02
CA SER A 95 -11.15 13.66 -30.10
C SER A 95 -11.79 13.13 -31.39
N GLY A 96 -13.03 13.54 -31.68
CA GLY A 96 -13.78 13.01 -32.82
C GLY A 96 -15.30 13.11 -32.68
N ASN A 97 -16.04 12.26 -33.40
CA ASN A 97 -17.50 12.19 -33.32
C ASN A 97 -17.95 11.63 -31.96
N VAL A 98 -18.56 12.49 -31.14
CA VAL A 98 -19.02 12.19 -29.77
C VAL A 98 -20.14 11.14 -29.68
N ASN A 99 -20.71 10.72 -30.81
CA ASN A 99 -21.73 9.67 -30.88
C ASN A 99 -21.15 8.26 -31.11
N LEU A 100 -19.82 8.12 -31.21
CA LEU A 100 -19.17 6.85 -31.57
C LEU A 100 -19.16 5.81 -30.42
N LEU A 101 -19.30 6.26 -29.17
CA LEU A 101 -19.25 5.38 -28.01
C LEU A 101 -20.42 5.64 -27.07
N THR A 102 -21.19 4.59 -26.77
CA THR A 102 -21.99 4.52 -25.55
C THR A 102 -21.21 3.66 -24.55
N THR A 103 -20.64 4.26 -23.51
CA THR A 103 -19.89 3.50 -22.50
C THR A 103 -20.83 3.07 -21.39
N ALA A 104 -20.94 1.77 -21.16
CA ALA A 104 -21.25 1.28 -19.82
C ALA A 104 -20.01 1.50 -18.93
N GLU A 105 -20.21 1.83 -17.65
CA GLU A 105 -19.10 1.84 -16.69
C GLU A 105 -18.48 0.45 -16.66
N PRO A 106 -17.14 0.31 -16.80
CA PRO A 106 -16.51 -0.98 -16.67
C PRO A 106 -16.72 -1.50 -15.25
N THR A 107 -17.25 -2.70 -15.14
CA THR A 107 -17.41 -3.40 -13.87
C THR A 107 -16.14 -4.20 -13.58
N LEU A 108 -15.53 -3.97 -12.41
CA LEU A 108 -14.45 -4.80 -11.88
C LEU A 108 -15.00 -5.98 -11.08
#